data_AF-A0A844TZP4-F1
#
_entry.id   AF-A0A844TZP4-F1
#
_cell.length_a   1.000
_cell.length_b   1.000
_cell.length_c   1.000
_cell.angle_alpha   90.00
_cell.angle_beta   90.00
_cell.angle_gamma   90.00
#
_symmetry.space_group_name_H-M   'P 1'
#
loop_
_entity.id
_entity.type
_entity.pdbx_description
1 polymer ?
#
loop_
_entity_poly.entity_id
_entity_poly.type
_entity_poly.pdbx_seq_one_letter_code
_entity_poly.pdbx_strand_id
1 'polypeptide(L)'
;MKKFEVHKRLREESSIQDILKIIIKENNLESGIDNLDVKNAWRSILGPGIANYTQDVFLKRNTLYVALSSPIVREELTYGKSKIIALLNEELGKEVVKDIVFR
;
A
#
# COMPACT_ATOMS: atom_id res chain seq x y z
N MET A 1 -9.91 -22.79 47.99
CA MET A 1 -8.59 -22.61 47.36
C MET A 1 -8.79 -22.00 45.98
N LYS A 2 -8.40 -20.73 45.78
CA LYS A 2 -8.47 -20.07 44.46
C LYS A 2 -7.32 -20.60 43.59
N LYS A 3 -7.65 -21.23 42.47
CA LYS A 3 -6.66 -21.62 41.45
C LYS A 3 -6.01 -20.35 40.92
N PHE A 4 -4.70 -20.23 41.15
CA PHE A 4 -3.88 -19.20 40.54
C PHE A 4 -3.89 -19.41 39.01
N GLU A 5 -4.37 -18.41 38.27
CA GLU A 5 -4.21 -18.37 36.82
C GLU A 5 -2.73 -18.32 36.46
N VAL A 6 -2.31 -19.28 35.65
CA VAL A 6 -0.96 -19.36 35.12
C VAL A 6 -0.79 -18.20 34.14
N HIS A 7 0.02 -17.21 34.51
CA HIS A 7 0.53 -16.22 33.57
C HIS A 7 1.07 -16.94 32.33
N LYS A 8 0.41 -16.71 31.19
CA LYS A 8 0.79 -17.23 29.88
C LYS A 8 2.19 -16.71 29.56
N ARG A 9 3.22 -17.48 29.92
CA ARG A 9 4.60 -17.22 29.53
C ARG A 9 4.63 -17.23 28.01
N LEU A 10 4.95 -16.08 27.41
CA LEU A 10 5.38 -15.99 26.02
C LEU A 10 6.59 -16.92 25.91
N ARG A 11 6.39 -18.11 25.33
CA ARG A 11 7.47 -19.05 25.05
C ARG A 11 8.45 -18.37 24.11
N GLU A 12 9.74 -18.50 24.43
CA GLU A 12 10.90 -18.02 23.69
C GLU A 12 11.12 -18.75 22.34
N GLU A 13 10.04 -19.01 21.59
CA GLU A 13 10.08 -19.63 20.26
C GLU A 13 9.39 -18.73 19.22
N SER A 14 9.43 -17.41 19.40
CA SER A 14 9.06 -16.50 18.31
C SER A 14 10.29 -16.29 17.45
N SER A 15 10.24 -16.70 16.18
CA SER A 15 11.31 -16.41 15.24
C SER A 15 11.50 -14.89 15.18
N ILE A 16 12.73 -14.44 14.89
CA ILE A 16 13.02 -13.01 14.66
C ILE A 16 12.01 -12.43 13.64
N GLN A 17 11.58 -13.22 12.65
CA GLN A 17 10.57 -12.85 11.68
C GLN A 17 9.20 -12.54 12.32
N ASP A 18 8.78 -13.30 13.33
CA ASP A 18 7.48 -13.10 13.99
C ASP A 18 7.48 -11.86 14.88
N ILE A 19 8.60 -11.61 15.57
CA ILE A 19 8.80 -10.39 16.36
C ILE A 19 8.81 -9.17 15.45
N LEU A 20 9.50 -9.24 14.31
CA LEU A 20 9.49 -8.16 13.31
C LEU A 20 8.08 -7.88 12.79
N LYS A 21 7.29 -8.91 12.47
CA LYS A 21 5.88 -8.74 12.04
C LYS A 21 5.05 -8.02 13.09
N ILE A 22 5.21 -8.37 14.36
CA ILE A 22 4.48 -7.71 15.47
C ILE A 22 4.87 -6.24 15.55
N ILE A 23 6.17 -5.91 15.51
CA ILE A 23 6.66 -4.54 15.58
C ILE A 23 6.18 -3.70 14.40
N ILE A 24 6.23 -4.24 13.17
CA ILE A 24 5.74 -3.55 11.97
C ILE A 24 4.25 -3.23 12.10
N LYS A 25 3.46 -4.18 12.62
CA LYS A 25 2.02 -4.03 12.82
C LYS A 25 1.68 -3.03 13.93
N GLU A 26 2.33 -3.10 15.09
CA GLU A 26 2.08 -2.21 16.23
C GLU A 26 2.42 -0.75 15.93
N ASN A 27 3.39 -0.50 15.05
CA ASN A 27 3.82 0.85 14.69
C ASN A 27 3.16 1.40 13.42
N ASN A 28 2.15 0.72 12.86
CA ASN A 28 1.51 1.07 11.57
C ASN A 28 2.51 1.20 10.40
N LEU A 29 3.68 0.58 10.50
CA LEU A 29 4.73 0.66 9.46
C LEU A 29 4.31 -0.06 8.19
N GLU A 30 3.39 -1.03 8.27
CA GLU A 30 2.76 -1.67 7.11
C GLU A 30 2.19 -0.64 6.14
N SER A 31 1.55 0.41 6.64
CA SER A 31 0.97 1.46 5.80
C SER A 31 2.03 2.29 5.08
N GLY A 32 3.18 2.53 5.71
CA GLY A 32 4.30 3.24 5.09
C GLY A 32 4.99 2.40 4.02
N ILE A 33 5.17 1.10 4.28
CA ILE A 33 5.71 0.12 3.33
C ILE A 33 4.78 0.00 2.12
N ASP A 34 3.48 -0.14 2.35
CA ASP A 34 2.47 -0.19 1.29
C ASP A 34 2.48 1.08 0.43
N ASN A 35 2.69 2.25 1.04
CA ASN A 35 2.80 3.51 0.31
C ASN A 35 4.03 3.56 -0.60
N LEU A 36 5.17 3.05 -0.14
CA LEU A 36 6.39 2.99 -0.93
C LEU A 36 6.24 2.01 -2.10
N ASP A 37 5.72 0.82 -1.83
CA ASP A 37 5.51 -0.23 -2.85
C ASP A 37 4.56 0.24 -3.93
N VAL A 38 3.43 0.86 -3.56
CA VAL A 38 2.45 1.40 -4.52
C VAL A 38 3.06 2.51 -5.37
N LYS A 39 3.89 3.38 -4.79
CA LYS A 39 4.55 4.46 -5.54
C LYS A 39 5.55 3.89 -6.56
N ASN A 40 6.26 2.82 -6.21
CA ASN A 40 7.17 2.13 -7.12
C ASN A 40 6.40 1.42 -8.24
N ALA A 41 5.35 0.68 -7.89
CA ALA A 41 4.47 0.00 -8.85
C ALA A 41 3.83 0.99 -9.84
N TRP A 42 3.32 2.12 -9.37
CA TRP A 42 2.78 3.20 -10.21
C TRP A 42 3.80 3.66 -11.27
N ARG A 43 5.04 3.90 -10.84
CA ARG A 43 6.12 4.38 -11.72
C ARG A 43 6.58 3.30 -12.69
N SER A 44 6.59 2.04 -12.27
CA SER A 44 6.93 0.87 -13.08
C SER A 44 5.92 0.68 -14.23
N ILE A 45 4.63 0.65 -13.90
CA ILE A 45 3.55 0.32 -14.85
C ILE A 45 3.32 1.44 -15.86
N LEU A 46 3.27 2.70 -15.41
CA LEU A 46 2.93 3.83 -16.29
C LEU A 46 4.15 4.52 -16.90
N GLY A 47 5.34 4.19 -16.40
CA GLY A 47 6.60 4.66 -16.95
C GLY A 47 6.83 6.17 -16.79
N PRO A 48 7.91 6.68 -17.41
CA PRO A 48 8.34 8.08 -17.26
C PRO A 48 7.33 9.09 -17.82
N GLY A 49 6.54 8.69 -18.82
CA GLY A 49 5.55 9.57 -19.45
C GLY A 49 4.52 10.11 -18.47
N ILE A 50 3.93 9.25 -17.64
CA ILE A 50 2.97 9.66 -16.60
C ILE A 50 3.68 10.16 -15.34
N ALA A 51 4.83 9.57 -14.99
CA ALA A 51 5.57 9.97 -13.81
C ALA A 51 5.97 11.46 -13.83
N ASN A 52 6.27 12.02 -15.01
CA ASN A 52 6.60 13.43 -15.16
C ASN A 52 5.45 14.39 -14.79
N TYR A 53 4.21 13.94 -14.92
CA TYR A 53 3.02 14.71 -14.51
C TYR A 53 2.54 14.36 -13.10
N THR A 54 3.10 13.33 -12.48
CA THR A 54 2.71 12.85 -11.16
C THR A 54 3.44 13.64 -10.07
N GLN A 55 2.71 14.48 -9.34
CA GLN A 55 3.25 15.28 -8.23
C GLN A 55 3.31 14.50 -6.93
N ASP A 56 2.33 13.63 -6.68
CA ASP A 56 2.23 12.86 -5.46
C ASP A 56 1.42 11.58 -5.68
N VAL A 57 1.78 10.52 -4.95
CA VAL A 57 1.12 9.21 -4.97
C VAL A 57 1.14 8.66 -3.56
N PHE A 58 -0.03 8.39 -3.01
CA PHE A 58 -0.14 7.73 -1.72
C PHE A 58 -1.39 6.86 -1.63
N LEU A 59 -1.25 5.69 -1.01
CA LEU A 59 -2.34 4.80 -0.66
C LEU A 59 -2.83 5.14 0.74
N LYS A 60 -4.15 5.37 0.86
CA LYS A 60 -4.83 5.49 2.15
C LYS A 60 -5.98 4.51 2.19
N ARG A 61 -5.93 3.58 3.15
CA ARG A 61 -6.84 2.43 3.25
C ARG A 61 -6.75 1.57 1.99
N ASN A 62 -7.69 1.72 1.05
CA ASN A 62 -7.70 1.01 -0.22
C ASN A 62 -7.89 1.95 -1.42
N THR A 63 -7.70 3.26 -1.20
CA THR A 63 -7.84 4.28 -2.25
C THR A 63 -6.49 4.89 -2.52
N LEU A 64 -6.05 4.80 -3.77
CA LEU A 64 -4.84 5.46 -4.25
C LEU A 64 -5.17 6.91 -4.61
N TYR A 65 -4.48 7.85 -4.00
CA TYR A 65 -4.59 9.26 -4.33
C TYR A 65 -3.41 9.65 -5.19
N VAL A 66 -3.70 10.22 -6.36
CA VAL A 66 -2.68 10.63 -7.33
C VAL A 66 -2.89 12.09 -7.65
N ALA A 67 -1.89 12.92 -7.35
CA ALA A 67 -1.89 14.32 -7.74
C ALA A 67 -1.22 14.46 -9.11
N LEU A 68 -1.95 15.02 -10.08
CA LEU A 68 -1.47 15.21 -11.43
C LEU A 68 -1.42 16.69 -11.78
N SER A 69 -0.31 17.13 -12.38
CA SER A 69 -0.13 18.52 -12.83
C SER A 69 -0.88 18.85 -14.12
N SER A 70 -1.23 17.84 -14.93
CA SER A 70 -1.92 18.03 -16.22
C SER A 70 -3.39 17.57 -16.14
N PRO A 71 -4.36 18.47 -16.38
CA PRO A 71 -5.78 18.11 -16.46
C PRO A 71 -6.09 17.12 -17.58
N ILE A 72 -5.37 17.21 -18.72
CA ILE A 72 -5.55 16.30 -19.87
C ILE A 72 -5.13 14.89 -19.46
N VAL A 73 -3.94 14.74 -18.86
CA VAL A 73 -3.46 13.43 -18.38
C VAL A 73 -4.39 12.87 -17.31
N ARG A 74 -4.94 13.73 -16.43
CA ARG A 74 -5.93 13.34 -15.44
C ARG A 74 -7.18 12.74 -16.09
N GLU A 75 -7.70 13.37 -17.12
CA GLU A 75 -8.88 12.91 -17.84
C GLU A 75 -8.61 11.57 -18.53
N GLU A 76 -7.50 11.44 -19.28
CA GLU A 76 -7.09 10.19 -19.92
C GLU A 76 -6.95 9.03 -18.92
N LEU A 77 -6.28 9.26 -17.79
CA LEU A 77 -6.13 8.25 -16.73
C LEU A 77 -7.46 7.92 -16.04
N THR A 78 -8.41 8.84 -16.01
CA THR A 78 -9.75 8.59 -15.47
C THR A 78 -10.49 7.56 -16.33
N TYR A 79 -10.40 7.64 -17.65
CA TYR A 79 -10.97 6.62 -18.55
C TYR A 79 -10.26 5.26 -18.41
N GLY A 80 -8.95 5.25 -18.17
CA GLY A 80 -8.14 4.04 -17.96
C GLY A 80 -8.16 3.46 -16.54
N LYS A 81 -8.88 4.08 -15.61
CA LYS A 81 -8.78 3.84 -14.16
C LYS A 81 -8.91 2.37 -13.75
N SER A 82 -9.90 1.65 -14.27
CA SER A 82 -10.13 0.24 -13.93
C SER A 82 -8.97 -0.66 -14.33
N LYS A 83 -8.40 -0.44 -15.52
CA LYS A 83 -7.23 -1.18 -16.01
C LYS A 83 -5.99 -0.89 -15.16
N ILE A 84 -5.80 0.36 -14.75
CA ILE A 84 -4.68 0.76 -13.89
C ILE A 84 -4.77 0.07 -12.52
N ILE A 85 -5.96 0.00 -11.93
CA ILE A 85 -6.19 -0.72 -10.67
C ILE A 85 -5.80 -2.19 -10.80
N ALA A 86 -6.23 -2.85 -11.88
CA ALA A 86 -5.91 -4.25 -12.13
C ALA A 86 -4.39 -4.48 -12.22
N LEU A 87 -3.70 -3.68 -13.03
CA LEU A 87 -2.24 -3.76 -13.20
C LEU A 87 -1.48 -3.48 -11.90
N LEU A 88 -1.94 -2.51 -11.10
CA LEU A 88 -1.32 -2.20 -9.81
C LEU A 88 -1.41 -3.37 -8.83
N ASN A 89 -2.59 -3.97 -8.70
CA ASN A 89 -2.76 -5.11 -7.80
C ASN A 89 -1.99 -6.36 -8.30
N GLU A 90 -1.88 -6.53 -9.61
CA GLU A 90 -1.05 -7.57 -10.23
C GLU A 90 0.43 -7.38 -9.88
N GLU A 91 0.97 -6.18 -10.08
CA GLU A 91 2.37 -5.84 -9.74
C GLU A 91 2.66 -5.97 -8.24
N LEU A 92 1.69 -5.61 -7.38
CA LEU A 92 1.82 -5.71 -5.93
C LEU A 92 1.62 -7.13 -5.39
N GLY A 93 1.10 -8.05 -6.21
CA GLY A 93 0.78 -9.42 -5.80
C GLY A 93 -0.35 -9.52 -4.75
N LYS A 94 -1.12 -8.45 -4.56
CA LYS A 94 -2.21 -8.37 -3.57
C LYS A 94 -3.28 -7.36 -3.98
N GLU A 95 -4.53 -7.64 -3.63
CA GLU A 95 -5.68 -6.77 -3.94
C GLU A 95 -5.84 -5.65 -2.89
N VAL A 96 -4.98 -4.63 -2.98
CA VAL A 96 -4.95 -3.51 -2.01
C VAL A 96 -5.54 -2.22 -2.56
N VAL A 97 -5.42 -1.97 -3.87
CA VAL A 97 -6.00 -0.79 -4.53
C VAL A 97 -7.40 -1.15 -5.00
N LYS A 98 -8.43 -0.53 -4.40
CA LYS A 98 -9.83 -0.70 -4.79
C LYS A 98 -10.37 0.48 -5.59
N ASP A 99 -9.76 1.65 -5.42
CA ASP A 99 -10.15 2.86 -6.11
C ASP A 99 -8.97 3.80 -6.33
N ILE A 100 -9.09 4.71 -7.29
CA ILE A 100 -8.11 5.76 -7.56
C ILE A 100 -8.80 7.12 -7.62
N VAL A 101 -8.31 8.08 -6.86
CA VAL A 101 -8.76 9.48 -6.93
C VAL A 101 -7.66 10.31 -7.56
N PHE A 102 -7.94 10.83 -8.75
CA PHE A 102 -7.06 11.76 -9.44
C PHE A 102 -7.40 13.21 -9.04
N ARG A 103 -6.40 13.97 -8.59
CA ARG A 103 -6.55 15.37 -8.15
C ARG A 103 -5.63 16.33 -8.89
#